data_AF-A0A496WF88-F1
#
_entry.id   AF-A0A496WF88-F1
#
_cell.length_a   1.000
_cell.length_b   1.000
_cell.length_c   1.000
_cell.angle_alpha   90.00
_cell.angle_beta   90.00
_cell.angle_gamma   90.00
#
_symmetry.space_group_name_H-M   'P 1'
#
loop_
_entity.id
_entity.type
_entity.pdbx_description
1 polymer ?
#
loop_
_entity_poly.entity_id
_entity_poly.type
_entity_poly.pdbx_seq_one_letter_code
_entity_poly.pdbx_strand_id
1 'polypeptide(L)'
;MSTGLVDNWLNIDTFGPIYPFVGTEMLLTIAGFAFWIGWHIWQLKKESAEFKEDIENINKQGGPGKVLDDEATREMKDTVGR
;
A
#
# COMPACT_ATOMS: atom_id res chain seq x y z
N MET A 1 21.16 15.71 -46.29
CA MET A 1 21.55 14.88 -45.13
C MET A 1 20.47 15.09 -44.09
N SER A 2 19.59 14.12 -43.88
CA SER A 2 18.60 14.18 -42.80
C SER A 2 19.32 13.86 -41.49
N THR A 3 19.11 14.66 -40.45
CA THR A 3 19.79 14.55 -39.16
C THR A 3 18.83 14.18 -38.04
N GLY A 4 17.73 13.51 -38.35
CA GLY A 4 16.75 13.02 -37.38
C GLY A 4 16.52 11.51 -37.52
N LEU A 5 16.14 10.86 -36.42
CA LEU A 5 15.72 9.45 -36.42
C LEU A 5 14.46 9.19 -37.26
N VAL A 6 13.74 10.23 -37.68
CA VAL A 6 12.46 10.18 -38.39
C VAL A 6 12.50 11.17 -39.56
N ASP A 7 12.40 10.64 -40.78
CA ASP A 7 12.35 11.44 -42.02
C ASP A 7 10.92 11.85 -42.41
N ASN A 8 9.91 11.06 -42.01
CA ASN A 8 8.51 11.31 -42.31
C ASN A 8 7.58 10.60 -41.30
N TRP A 9 6.65 11.34 -40.69
CA TRP A 9 5.69 10.84 -39.70
C TRP A 9 4.50 10.09 -40.29
N LEU A 10 4.43 9.91 -41.61
CA LEU A 10 3.37 9.17 -42.29
C LEU A 10 3.59 7.65 -42.29
N ASN A 11 4.79 7.18 -41.94
CA ASN A 11 5.15 5.75 -41.89
C ASN A 11 5.32 5.27 -40.44
N ILE A 12 4.31 5.52 -39.59
CA ILE A 12 4.35 5.19 -38.14
C ILE A 12 4.47 3.68 -37.91
N ASP A 13 3.94 2.88 -38.84
CA ASP A 13 4.00 1.42 -38.89
C ASP A 13 5.42 0.86 -39.04
N THR A 14 6.37 1.64 -39.57
CA THR A 14 7.77 1.21 -39.73
C THR A 14 8.62 1.46 -38.48
N PHE A 15 8.11 2.27 -37.55
CA PHE A 15 8.80 2.56 -36.30
C PHE A 15 8.37 1.52 -35.25
N GLY A 16 9.34 0.76 -34.73
CA GLY A 16 9.13 -0.09 -33.56
C GLY A 16 8.81 0.74 -32.30
N PRO A 17 8.67 0.11 -31.13
CA PRO A 17 8.41 0.83 -29.90
C PRO A 17 9.55 1.83 -29.61
N ILE A 18 9.21 3.11 -29.44
CA ILE A 18 10.17 4.20 -29.14
C ILE A 18 9.87 4.74 -27.74
N TYR A 19 10.50 4.13 -26.74
CA TYR A 19 10.53 4.60 -25.35
C TYR A 19 11.65 3.83 -24.61
N PRO A 20 12.11 4.25 -23.43
CA PRO A 20 13.13 3.50 -22.70
C PRO A 20 12.57 2.17 -22.16
N PHE A 21 13.41 1.12 -22.09
CA PHE A 21 13.06 -0.21 -21.55
C PHE A 21 12.15 -1.09 -22.41
N VAL A 22 12.12 -0.88 -23.74
CA VAL A 22 11.44 -1.79 -24.68
C VAL A 22 11.98 -3.21 -24.54
N GLY A 23 11.09 -4.20 -24.49
CA GLY A 23 11.46 -5.61 -24.38
C GLY A 23 11.79 -6.07 -22.96
N THR A 24 11.90 -5.17 -21.98
CA THR A 24 11.98 -5.53 -20.56
C THR A 24 10.65 -5.35 -19.82
N GLU A 25 9.57 -5.02 -20.54
CA GLU A 25 8.23 -4.79 -19.99
C GLU A 25 7.79 -5.94 -19.08
N MET A 26 7.96 -7.19 -19.53
CA MET A 26 7.59 -8.38 -18.74
C MET A 26 8.48 -8.56 -17.51
N LEU A 27 9.78 -8.26 -17.61
CA LEU A 27 10.70 -8.35 -16.47
C LEU A 27 10.37 -7.29 -15.41
N LEU A 28 10.11 -6.06 -15.84
CA LEU A 28 9.70 -4.96 -14.96
C LEU A 28 8.33 -5.22 -14.34
N THR A 29 7.40 -5.82 -15.10
CA THR A 29 6.10 -6.24 -14.58
C THR A 29 6.27 -7.28 -13.48
N ILE A 30 7.07 -8.33 -13.71
CA ILE A 30 7.34 -9.36 -12.70
C ILE A 30 8.03 -8.75 -11.47
N ALA A 31 9.01 -7.87 -11.66
CA ALA A 31 9.70 -7.19 -10.56
C ALA A 31 8.74 -6.32 -9.74
N GLY A 32 7.87 -5.57 -10.41
CA GLY A 32 6.82 -4.77 -9.75
C GLY A 32 5.85 -5.63 -8.94
N PHE A 33 5.39 -6.75 -9.51
CA PHE A 33 4.53 -7.69 -8.81
C PHE A 33 5.24 -8.36 -7.62
N ALA A 34 6.50 -8.76 -7.78
CA ALA A 34 7.28 -9.36 -6.70
C ALA A 34 7.47 -8.37 -5.54
N PHE A 35 7.78 -7.11 -5.84
CA PHE A 35 7.87 -6.05 -4.85
C PHE A 35 6.51 -5.81 -4.17
N TRP A 36 5.43 -5.75 -4.94
CA TRP A 36 4.08 -5.54 -4.43
C TRP A 36 3.63 -6.65 -3.47
N ILE A 37 3.86 -7.92 -3.84
CA ILE A 37 3.55 -9.07 -2.98
C ILE A 37 4.43 -9.07 -1.74
N GLY A 38 5.74 -8.83 -1.89
CA GLY A 38 6.66 -8.74 -0.76
C GLY A 38 6.27 -7.65 0.24
N TRP A 39 5.86 -6.48 -0.27
CA TRP A 39 5.33 -5.38 0.53
C TRP A 39 4.08 -5.78 1.32
N HIS A 40 3.09 -6.41 0.67
CA HIS A 40 1.86 -6.87 1.35
C HIS A 40 2.15 -7.89 2.46
N ILE A 41 3.08 -8.82 2.23
CA ILE A 41 3.47 -9.79 3.26
C ILE A 41 4.09 -9.06 4.47
N TRP A 42 4.90 -8.03 4.24
CA TRP A 42 5.49 -7.25 5.32
C TRP A 42 4.45 -6.43 6.09
N GLN A 43 3.51 -5.78 5.39
CA GLN A 43 2.40 -5.05 5.99
C GLN A 43 1.56 -5.96 6.89
N LEU A 44 1.13 -7.12 6.37
CA LEU A 44 0.33 -8.08 7.13
C LEU A 44 1.06 -8.61 8.38
N LYS A 45 2.38 -8.83 8.30
CA LYS A 45 3.17 -9.25 9.46
C LYS A 45 3.24 -8.17 10.53
N LYS A 46 3.34 -6.90 10.14
CA LYS A 46 3.35 -5.78 11.08
C LYS A 46 2.00 -5.60 11.75
N GLU A 47 0.93 -5.54 10.96
CA GLU A 47 -0.44 -5.43 11.49
C GLU A 47 -0.77 -6.60 12.43
N SER A 48 -0.37 -7.83 12.08
CA SER A 48 -0.58 -8.99 12.95
C SER A 48 0.16 -8.92 14.29
N ALA A 49 1.28 -8.20 14.36
CA ALA A 49 2.01 -8.02 15.61
C ALA A 49 1.33 -6.97 16.49
N GLU A 50 0.96 -5.84 15.90
CA GLU A 50 0.23 -4.76 16.59
C GLU A 50 -1.12 -5.24 17.11
N PHE A 51 -1.91 -5.96 16.30
CA PHE A 51 -3.18 -6.53 16.73
C PHE A 51 -3.05 -7.49 17.92
N LYS A 52 -1.95 -8.26 18.00
CA LYS A 52 -1.72 -9.15 19.15
C LYS A 52 -1.46 -8.37 20.42
N GLU A 53 -0.66 -7.31 20.33
CA GLU A 53 -0.36 -6.43 21.46
C GLU A 53 -1.63 -5.72 21.95
N ASP A 54 -2.45 -5.19 21.04
CA ASP A 54 -3.72 -4.55 21.36
C ASP A 54 -4.69 -5.52 22.04
N ILE A 55 -4.82 -6.75 21.52
CA ILE A 55 -5.67 -7.78 22.13
C ILE A 55 -5.15 -8.14 23.54
N GLU A 56 -3.84 -8.24 23.75
CA GLU A 56 -3.27 -8.51 25.07
C GLU A 56 -3.55 -7.36 26.05
N ASN A 57 -3.40 -6.11 25.60
CA ASN A 57 -3.67 -4.92 26.39
C ASN A 57 -5.16 -4.81 26.78
N ILE A 58 -6.07 -5.07 25.83
CA ILE A 58 -7.52 -5.11 26.09
C ILE A 58 -7.86 -6.22 27.10
N ASN A 59 -7.26 -7.39 26.96
CA ASN A 59 -7.49 -8.49 27.91
C ASN A 59 -6.99 -8.14 29.32
N LYS A 60 -5.82 -7.49 29.46
CA LYS A 60 -5.30 -7.01 30.76
C LYS A 60 -6.22 -5.99 31.43
N GLN A 61 -6.95 -5.19 30.64
CA GLN A 61 -7.88 -4.17 31.15
C GLN A 61 -9.24 -4.76 31.61
N GLY A 62 -9.45 -6.07 31.45
CA GLY A 62 -10.65 -6.79 31.89
C GLY A 62 -11.59 -7.18 30.75
N GLY A 63 -11.10 -7.14 29.52
CA GLY A 63 -11.80 -7.60 28.32
C GLY A 63 -12.46 -6.46 27.54
N PRO A 64 -12.89 -6.73 26.28
CA PRO A 64 -13.33 -5.69 25.35
C PRO A 64 -14.50 -4.87 25.87
N GLY A 65 -15.49 -5.52 26.51
CA GLY A 65 -16.66 -4.83 27.05
C GLY A 65 -16.30 -3.80 28.11
N LYS A 66 -15.39 -4.15 29.03
CA LYS A 66 -15.01 -3.25 30.12
C LYS A 66 -14.22 -2.04 29.62
N VAL A 67 -13.36 -2.21 28.62
CA VAL A 67 -12.63 -1.08 28.00
C VAL A 67 -13.59 -0.12 27.32
N LEU A 68 -14.57 -0.65 26.57
CA LEU A 68 -15.59 0.16 25.90
C LEU A 68 -16.49 0.89 26.90
N ASP A 69 -16.85 0.24 28.00
CA ASP A 69 -17.65 0.84 29.07
C ASP A 69 -16.87 1.96 29.79
N ASP A 70 -15.57 1.76 30.04
CA ASP A 70 -14.67 2.76 30.65
C ASP A 70 -14.45 3.97 29.73
N GLU A 71 -14.30 3.76 28.41
CA GLU A 71 -14.21 4.83 27.40
C GLU A 71 -15.53 5.60 27.27
N ALA A 72 -16.66 4.91 27.15
CA ALA A 72 -17.97 5.55 27.08
C ALA A 72 -18.27 6.39 28.34
N THR A 73 -17.86 5.89 29.51
CA THR A 73 -17.99 6.61 30.78
C THR A 73 -17.10 7.85 30.81
N ARG A 74 -15.88 7.79 30.23
CA ARG A 74 -14.99 8.96 30.08
C ARG A 74 -15.59 10.02 29.15
N GLU A 75 -16.09 9.64 27.98
CA GLU A 75 -16.68 10.59 27.03
C GLU A 75 -17.93 11.28 27.58
N MET A 76 -18.78 10.54 28.30
CA MET A 76 -19.93 11.13 29.00
C MET A 76 -19.49 12.16 30.05
N LYS A 77 -18.41 11.88 30.79
CA LYS A 77 -17.89 12.80 31.81
C LYS A 77 -17.33 14.09 31.19
N ASP A 78 -16.63 13.99 30.07
CA ASP A 78 -16.09 15.17 29.36
C ASP A 78 -17.20 16.01 28.69
N THR A 79 -18.29 15.38 28.26
CA THR A 79 -19.44 16.07 27.66
C THR A 79 -20.31 16.74 28.72
N VAL A 80 -20.50 16.11 29.89
CA VAL A 80 -21.29 16.66 31.00
C VAL A 80 -20.50 17.70 31.82
N GLY A 81 -19.16 17.64 31.78
CA GLY A 81 -18.27 18.59 32.47
C GLY A 81 -17.99 19.89 31.70
N ARG A 82 -18.50 20.05 30.49
CA ARG A 82 -18.41 21.27 29.66
C ARG A 82 -19.76 21.99 29.63
#